data_AF-A0A8J3MLS6-F1
#
_entry.id   AF-A0A8J3MLS6-F1
#
_cell.length_a   1.000
_cell.length_b   1.000
_cell.length_c   1.000
_cell.angle_alpha   90.00
_cell.angle_beta   90.00
_cell.angle_gamma   90.00
#
_symmetry.space_group_name_H-M   'P 1'
#
loop_
_entity.id
_entity.type
_entity.pdbx_description
1 polymer ?
#
loop_
_entity_poly.entity_id
_entity_poly.type
_entity_poly.pdbx_seq_one_letter_code
_entity_poly.pdbx_strand_id
1 'polypeptide(L)'
;MPIKRWHRVRTGPTGDKIISIFEKYYPKKRDLYVSSGMDGDHGGSSHHYGLDYRGSPTAAVDFGVGAKAGTGRDLARWIEDEFHDQCVELIHTTPYGDDDGFYVKNGERISSYGASVDAAHADHVHLAMSAAQADEVLTRLERKYGDKVAATRARRTTTAKKTTAKKAPAEQAAGAASRRYTVKTGDTLTAIAARFDTTVLDLRRLNPQITDPDLIQPGWRLRIT
;
A
#
# COMPACT_ATOMS: atom_id res chain seq x y z
N MET A 1 -11.10 3.91 12.88
CA MET A 1 -12.44 3.98 12.28
C MET A 1 -12.22 3.83 10.79
N PRO A 2 -12.94 2.93 10.13
CA PRO A 2 -12.75 2.66 8.72
C PRO A 2 -13.11 3.90 7.88
N ILE A 3 -12.41 4.08 6.77
CA ILE A 3 -12.75 5.09 5.76
C ILE A 3 -14.05 4.63 5.08
N LYS A 4 -14.97 5.58 4.83
CA LYS A 4 -16.24 5.26 4.17
C LYS A 4 -16.00 4.85 2.72
N ARG A 5 -16.87 4.01 2.15
CA ARG A 5 -16.83 3.60 0.74
C ARG A 5 -18.17 3.88 0.10
N TRP A 6 -18.19 4.29 -1.18
CA TRP A 6 -19.44 4.32 -1.94
C TRP A 6 -20.05 2.92 -2.07
N HIS A 7 -21.38 2.85 -2.18
CA HIS A 7 -22.20 1.65 -1.93
C HIS A 7 -21.89 0.42 -2.81
N ARG A 8 -21.01 0.52 -3.81
CA ARG A 8 -20.66 -0.58 -4.73
C ARG A 8 -19.17 -0.70 -5.03
N VAL A 9 -18.34 0.10 -4.37
CA VAL A 9 -16.90 0.11 -4.65
C VAL A 9 -16.26 -1.15 -4.06
N ARG A 10 -15.53 -1.88 -4.92
CA ARG A 10 -14.67 -3.00 -4.54
C ARG A 10 -13.23 -2.65 -4.87
N THR A 11 -12.31 -3.08 -4.02
CA THR A 11 -10.89 -2.68 -4.05
C THR A 11 -9.94 -3.88 -4.03
N GLY A 12 -10.48 -5.07 -3.76
CA GLY A 12 -9.73 -6.30 -3.55
C GLY A 12 -8.63 -6.21 -2.49
N PRO A 13 -7.80 -7.26 -2.38
CA PRO A 13 -6.77 -7.32 -1.34
C PRO A 13 -5.73 -6.19 -1.42
N THR A 14 -5.28 -5.82 -2.63
CA THR A 14 -4.29 -4.76 -2.81
C THR A 14 -4.87 -3.39 -2.50
N GLY A 15 -6.04 -3.04 -3.03
CA GLY A 15 -6.68 -1.77 -2.73
C GLY A 15 -7.10 -1.66 -1.25
N ASP A 16 -7.56 -2.76 -0.62
CA ASP A 16 -7.81 -2.79 0.83
C ASP A 16 -6.54 -2.54 1.65
N LYS A 17 -5.40 -3.07 1.20
CA LYS A 17 -4.10 -2.80 1.83
C LYS A 17 -3.72 -1.32 1.69
N ILE A 18 -3.88 -0.72 0.51
CA ILE A 18 -3.66 0.72 0.29
C ILE A 18 -4.52 1.54 1.25
N ILE A 19 -5.83 1.25 1.33
CA ILE A 19 -6.76 1.96 2.22
C ILE A 19 -6.32 1.86 3.70
N SER A 20 -5.81 0.71 4.12
CA SER A 20 -5.37 0.48 5.50
C SER A 20 -4.24 1.44 5.96
N ILE A 21 -3.40 1.90 5.03
CA ILE A 21 -2.34 2.89 5.29
C ILE A 21 -2.97 4.18 5.84
N PHE A 22 -3.98 4.69 5.15
CA PHE A 22 -4.67 5.93 5.53
C PHE A 22 -5.50 5.75 6.80
N GLU A 23 -6.17 4.60 6.94
CA GLU A 23 -6.92 4.29 8.16
C GLU A 23 -6.03 4.32 9.40
N LYS A 24 -4.80 3.78 9.30
CA LYS A 24 -3.84 3.72 10.41
C LYS A 24 -3.16 5.06 10.64
N TYR A 25 -2.68 5.72 9.59
CA TYR A 25 -1.71 6.82 9.74
C TYR A 25 -2.20 8.20 9.29
N TYR A 26 -3.15 8.29 8.35
CA TYR A 26 -3.60 9.61 7.88
C TYR A 26 -4.43 10.33 8.97
N PRO A 27 -4.06 11.56 9.38
CA PRO A 27 -4.74 12.28 10.47
C PRO A 27 -6.19 12.64 10.14
N LYS A 28 -6.46 13.03 8.88
CA LYS A 28 -7.77 13.51 8.40
C LYS A 28 -8.60 12.43 7.71
N LYS A 29 -8.35 11.14 7.98
CA LYS A 29 -9.09 10.00 7.40
C LYS A 29 -10.62 10.07 7.50
N ARG A 30 -11.16 10.85 8.45
CA ARG A 30 -12.62 11.01 8.62
C ARG A 30 -13.26 11.86 7.53
N ASP A 31 -12.45 12.66 6.84
CA ASP A 31 -12.86 13.51 5.74
C ASP A 31 -12.78 12.79 4.38
N LEU A 32 -12.24 11.56 4.37
CA LEU A 32 -12.08 10.76 3.16
C LEU A 32 -13.25 9.79 2.95
N TYR A 33 -13.50 9.47 1.69
CA TYR A 33 -14.23 8.27 1.28
C TYR A 33 -13.59 7.67 0.03
N VAL A 34 -13.73 6.36 -0.16
CA VAL A 34 -13.32 5.67 -1.38
C VAL A 34 -14.45 5.84 -2.41
N SER A 35 -14.18 6.59 -3.48
CA SER A 35 -15.12 6.85 -4.59
C SER A 35 -15.01 5.78 -5.68
N SER A 36 -13.82 5.22 -5.87
CA SER A 36 -13.54 4.14 -6.82
C SER A 36 -12.38 3.29 -6.33
N GLY A 37 -12.28 2.08 -6.85
CA GLY A 37 -11.19 1.16 -6.58
C GLY A 37 -11.17 0.04 -7.60
N MET A 38 -9.98 -0.54 -7.78
CA MET A 38 -9.77 -1.69 -8.66
C MET A 38 -8.95 -2.75 -7.92
N ASP A 39 -9.39 -4.01 -8.00
CA ASP A 39 -8.57 -5.14 -7.58
C ASP A 39 -7.48 -5.36 -8.64
N GLY A 40 -6.24 -5.59 -8.21
CA GLY A 40 -5.08 -5.69 -9.12
C GLY A 40 -5.06 -6.92 -10.02
N ASP A 41 -6.15 -7.69 -10.07
CA ASP A 41 -6.39 -8.70 -11.10
C ASP A 41 -7.49 -8.09 -12.00
N HIS A 42 -7.40 -8.21 -13.34
CA HIS A 42 -8.51 -8.33 -14.30
C HIS A 42 -8.29 -7.61 -15.66
N GLY A 43 -8.82 -8.25 -16.71
CA GLY A 43 -8.71 -7.85 -18.11
C GLY A 43 -9.44 -6.56 -18.55
N GLY A 44 -9.61 -6.43 -19.87
CA GLY A 44 -9.46 -5.19 -20.64
C GLY A 44 -10.51 -4.06 -20.59
N SER A 45 -11.18 -3.79 -19.47
CA SER A 45 -12.20 -2.71 -19.38
C SER A 45 -11.99 -1.74 -18.20
N SER A 46 -10.74 -1.42 -17.87
CA SER A 46 -10.40 -0.44 -16.83
C SER A 46 -9.97 0.91 -17.40
N HIS A 47 -10.36 2.02 -16.75
CA HIS A 47 -9.77 3.34 -16.99
C HIS A 47 -8.33 3.49 -16.42
N HIS A 48 -7.88 2.51 -15.62
CA HIS A 48 -6.51 2.38 -15.08
C HIS A 48 -5.62 1.50 -15.98
N TYR A 49 -5.83 1.60 -17.29
CA TYR A 49 -5.11 0.82 -18.31
C TYR A 49 -3.62 1.22 -18.32
N GLY A 50 -2.71 0.24 -18.33
CA GLY A 50 -1.28 0.47 -18.62
C GLY A 50 -0.42 1.04 -17.48
N LEU A 51 -0.84 0.91 -16.22
CA LEU A 51 0.00 1.24 -15.06
C LEU A 51 1.00 0.11 -14.77
N ASP A 52 1.96 -0.09 -15.67
CA ASP A 52 3.08 -1.01 -15.47
C ASP A 52 4.18 -0.35 -14.62
N TYR A 53 4.33 -0.83 -13.39
CA TYR A 53 5.52 -0.59 -12.57
C TYR A 53 5.93 -1.90 -11.91
N ARG A 54 7.11 -2.41 -12.28
CA ARG A 54 7.74 -3.61 -11.69
C ARG A 54 6.86 -4.88 -11.71
N GLY A 55 5.99 -5.07 -12.71
CA GLY A 55 5.35 -6.36 -13.02
C GLY A 55 4.40 -6.95 -11.96
N SER A 56 3.94 -6.16 -10.98
CA SER A 56 3.00 -6.61 -9.93
C SER A 56 1.58 -6.13 -10.22
N PRO A 57 0.53 -6.87 -9.80
CA PRO A 57 -0.84 -6.38 -9.78
C PRO A 57 -0.91 -5.05 -8.99
N THR A 58 -1.15 -3.95 -9.69
CA THR A 58 -1.35 -2.63 -9.12
C THR A 58 -2.84 -2.43 -8.86
N ALA A 59 -3.18 -1.91 -7.69
CA ALA A 59 -4.53 -1.42 -7.44
C ALA A 59 -4.48 0.10 -7.47
N ALA A 60 -5.45 0.68 -8.15
CA ALA A 60 -5.76 2.10 -8.01
C ALA A 60 -6.91 2.27 -7.03
N VAL A 61 -6.81 3.32 -6.20
CA VAL A 61 -7.83 3.73 -5.25
C VAL A 61 -8.03 5.23 -5.43
N ASP A 62 -9.27 5.61 -5.70
CA ASP A 62 -9.65 7.02 -5.76
C ASP A 62 -10.24 7.42 -4.41
N PHE A 63 -9.59 8.39 -3.78
CA PHE A 63 -10.05 9.00 -2.55
C PHE A 63 -10.83 10.26 -2.90
N GLY A 64 -12.16 10.15 -2.80
CA GLY A 64 -13.04 11.30 -2.94
C GLY A 64 -12.87 12.25 -1.75
N VAL A 65 -12.85 13.55 -2.06
CA VAL A 65 -12.53 14.62 -1.10
C VAL A 65 -13.75 15.50 -0.77
N GLY A 66 -14.92 15.13 -1.32
CA GLY A 66 -16.19 15.83 -1.15
C GLY A 66 -16.17 17.25 -1.72
N ALA A 67 -17.07 18.11 -1.27
CA ALA A 67 -17.12 19.53 -1.67
C ALA A 67 -16.00 20.40 -1.05
N LYS A 68 -15.00 19.80 -0.38
CA LYS A 68 -13.96 20.49 0.37
C LYS A 68 -12.62 20.33 -0.34
N ALA A 69 -12.35 21.21 -1.29
CA ALA A 69 -11.16 21.11 -2.12
C ALA A 69 -9.83 21.08 -1.33
N GLY A 70 -9.73 21.77 -0.18
CA GLY A 70 -8.55 21.69 0.68
C GLY A 70 -8.24 20.30 1.25
N THR A 71 -9.23 19.41 1.34
CA THR A 71 -9.03 18.02 1.82
C THR A 71 -8.18 17.21 0.85
N GLY A 72 -8.36 17.42 -0.46
CA GLY A 72 -7.61 16.69 -1.49
C GLY A 72 -6.16 17.12 -1.55
N ARG A 73 -5.89 18.42 -1.51
CA ARG A 73 -4.53 18.96 -1.35
C ARG A 73 -3.81 18.40 -0.14
N ASP A 74 -4.45 18.43 1.02
CA ASP A 74 -3.82 17.95 2.25
C ASP A 74 -3.50 16.45 2.18
N LEU A 75 -4.38 15.67 1.55
CA LEU A 75 -4.15 14.24 1.32
C LEU A 75 -2.97 14.01 0.38
N ALA A 76 -2.99 14.67 -0.78
CA ALA A 76 -1.96 14.51 -1.79
C ALA A 76 -0.58 14.91 -1.25
N ARG A 77 -0.46 16.07 -0.60
CA ARG A 77 0.80 16.53 0.01
C ARG A 77 1.29 15.58 1.09
N TRP A 78 0.38 15.01 1.88
CA TRP A 78 0.77 14.00 2.86
C TRP A 78 1.32 12.74 2.20
N ILE A 79 0.73 12.27 1.09
CA ILE A 79 1.29 11.16 0.32
C ILE A 79 2.66 11.55 -0.25
N GLU A 80 2.77 12.77 -0.79
CA GLU A 80 4.01 13.31 -1.37
C GLU A 80 5.16 13.26 -0.36
N ASP A 81 4.95 13.81 0.82
CA ASP A 81 5.94 13.91 1.89
C ASP A 81 6.34 12.56 2.49
N GLU A 82 5.42 11.59 2.51
CA GLU A 82 5.61 10.34 3.24
C GLU A 82 6.13 9.20 2.37
N PHE A 83 5.62 9.06 1.14
CA PHE A 83 5.88 7.88 0.32
C PHE A 83 5.62 8.04 -1.19
N HIS A 84 5.76 9.24 -1.78
CA HIS A 84 5.60 9.37 -3.25
C HIS A 84 6.50 8.41 -4.03
N ASP A 85 7.71 8.13 -3.53
CA ASP A 85 8.69 7.22 -4.14
C ASP A 85 8.19 5.76 -4.25
N GLN A 86 7.09 5.44 -3.56
CA GLN A 86 6.41 4.15 -3.58
C GLN A 86 5.11 4.19 -4.40
N CYS A 87 4.75 5.32 -5.00
CA CYS A 87 3.58 5.44 -5.85
C CYS A 87 3.90 4.95 -7.28
N VAL A 88 3.03 4.10 -7.82
CA VAL A 88 2.99 3.87 -9.27
C VAL A 88 2.42 5.11 -9.95
N GLU A 89 1.34 5.63 -9.39
CA GLU A 89 0.73 6.86 -9.85
C GLU A 89 0.10 7.61 -8.68
N LEU A 90 0.26 8.92 -8.65
CA LEU A 90 -0.48 9.82 -7.78
C LEU A 90 -0.93 11.00 -8.65
N ILE A 91 -2.22 11.30 -8.64
CA ILE A 91 -2.78 12.44 -9.36
C ILE A 91 -3.53 13.32 -8.37
N HIS A 92 -3.09 14.57 -8.28
CA HIS A 92 -3.69 15.59 -7.45
C HIS A 92 -3.96 16.84 -8.26
N THR A 93 -5.23 17.22 -8.37
CA THR A 93 -5.59 18.45 -9.08
C THR A 93 -6.63 19.29 -8.34
N THR A 94 -6.74 19.10 -7.03
CA THR A 94 -7.88 19.58 -6.21
C THR A 94 -7.47 20.63 -5.15
N PRO A 95 -7.90 21.91 -5.17
CA PRO A 95 -8.50 22.69 -6.23
C PRO A 95 -7.44 23.41 -7.08
N TYR A 96 -7.56 23.27 -8.39
CA TYR A 96 -6.88 23.97 -9.49
C TYR A 96 -6.40 25.42 -9.32
N GLY A 97 -6.84 26.18 -8.32
CA GLY A 97 -6.58 27.62 -8.23
C GLY A 97 -5.47 28.06 -7.26
N ASP A 98 -5.07 27.23 -6.28
CA ASP A 98 -4.18 27.68 -5.20
C ASP A 98 -2.90 26.86 -5.00
N ASP A 99 -2.74 25.71 -5.67
CA ASP A 99 -1.53 24.90 -5.57
C ASP A 99 -1.06 24.21 -6.87
N ASP A 100 -1.65 24.57 -8.02
CA ASP A 100 -1.34 24.07 -9.37
C ASP A 100 -1.44 22.54 -9.57
N GLY A 101 -1.91 21.79 -8.56
CA GLY A 101 -1.90 20.33 -8.60
C GLY A 101 -0.49 19.73 -8.74
N PHE A 102 -0.41 18.40 -8.73
CA PHE A 102 0.81 17.67 -9.10
C PHE A 102 0.56 16.19 -9.40
N TYR A 103 1.60 15.59 -9.99
CA TYR A 103 1.56 14.22 -10.51
C TYR A 103 2.84 13.52 -10.08
N VAL A 104 2.70 12.26 -9.71
CA VAL A 104 3.82 11.34 -9.50
C VAL A 104 3.61 10.14 -10.39
N LYS A 105 4.66 9.73 -11.10
CA LYS A 105 4.70 8.50 -11.88
C LYS A 105 5.93 7.72 -11.48
N ASN A 106 5.74 6.46 -11.09
CA ASN A 106 6.84 5.54 -10.77
C ASN A 106 7.82 6.09 -9.73
N GLY A 107 7.28 6.75 -8.71
CA GLY A 107 8.08 7.36 -7.65
C GLY A 107 8.64 8.76 -7.96
N GLU A 108 8.46 9.27 -9.17
CA GLU A 108 9.03 10.55 -9.59
C GLU A 108 7.95 11.59 -9.87
N ARG A 109 8.21 12.84 -9.46
CA ARG A 109 7.33 13.96 -9.77
C ARG A 109 7.45 14.30 -11.25
N ILE A 110 6.31 14.43 -11.93
CA ILE A 110 6.25 14.74 -13.35
C ILE A 110 5.39 15.99 -13.61
N SER A 111 5.45 16.49 -14.85
CA SER A 111 4.52 17.51 -15.34
C SER A 111 3.11 16.95 -15.49
N SER A 112 2.12 17.85 -15.64
CA SER A 112 0.73 17.48 -15.91
C SER A 112 0.60 16.54 -17.11
N TYR A 113 -0.32 15.58 -17.00
CA TYR A 113 -0.75 14.71 -18.10
C TYR A 113 -1.63 15.44 -19.13
N GLY A 114 -2.06 16.67 -18.84
CA GLY A 114 -2.80 17.56 -19.72
C GLY A 114 -4.25 17.78 -19.30
N ALA A 115 -4.84 18.86 -19.83
CA ALA A 115 -6.13 19.44 -19.41
C ALA A 115 -7.33 18.45 -19.31
N SER A 116 -7.30 17.35 -20.07
CA SER A 116 -8.34 16.32 -19.99
C SER A 116 -8.22 15.45 -18.74
N VAL A 117 -7.02 14.95 -18.45
CA VAL A 117 -6.74 14.17 -17.23
C VAL A 117 -6.98 15.03 -16.01
N ASP A 118 -6.55 16.26 -16.13
CA ASP A 118 -6.75 17.33 -15.18
C ASP A 118 -8.22 17.47 -14.76
N ALA A 119 -9.11 17.71 -15.73
CA ALA A 119 -10.54 17.85 -15.45
C ALA A 119 -11.16 16.57 -14.86
N ALA A 120 -10.67 15.39 -15.26
CA ALA A 120 -11.18 14.11 -14.76
C ALA A 120 -10.83 13.84 -13.29
N HIS A 121 -9.78 14.47 -12.75
CA HIS A 121 -9.31 14.28 -11.37
C HIS A 121 -9.60 15.50 -10.47
N ALA A 122 -10.58 16.33 -10.85
CA ALA A 122 -10.89 17.58 -10.15
C ALA A 122 -11.64 17.38 -8.81
N ASP A 123 -12.13 16.18 -8.52
CA ASP A 123 -12.95 15.88 -7.34
C ASP A 123 -12.42 14.72 -6.47
N HIS A 124 -11.27 14.16 -6.82
CA HIS A 124 -10.63 13.07 -6.09
C HIS A 124 -9.11 13.09 -6.22
N VAL A 125 -8.44 12.39 -5.30
CA VAL A 125 -7.01 12.06 -5.42
C VAL A 125 -6.92 10.61 -5.86
N HIS A 126 -6.25 10.37 -6.98
CA HIS A 126 -5.96 9.03 -7.48
C HIS A 126 -4.64 8.54 -6.92
N LEU A 127 -4.61 7.31 -6.42
CA LEU A 127 -3.39 6.65 -5.98
C LEU A 127 -3.34 5.21 -6.49
N ALA A 128 -2.26 4.85 -7.17
CA ALA A 128 -1.96 3.49 -7.57
C ALA A 128 -0.69 2.97 -6.91
N MET A 129 -0.76 1.76 -6.38
CA MET A 129 0.38 1.04 -5.78
C MET A 129 0.26 -0.47 -6.00
N SER A 130 1.39 -1.16 -6.03
CA SER A 130 1.43 -2.61 -5.88
C SER A 130 1.26 -3.04 -4.42
N ALA A 131 0.95 -4.32 -4.21
CA ALA A 131 0.85 -4.87 -2.85
C ALA A 131 2.20 -4.80 -2.09
N ALA A 132 3.32 -4.97 -2.79
CA ALA A 132 4.66 -4.90 -2.20
C ALA A 132 5.02 -3.46 -1.80
N GLN A 133 4.74 -2.48 -2.66
CA GLN A 133 4.93 -1.06 -2.33
C GLN A 133 4.08 -0.65 -1.12
N ALA A 134 2.83 -1.13 -1.06
CA ALA A 134 1.98 -0.88 0.10
C ALA A 134 2.57 -1.47 1.40
N ASP A 135 3.22 -2.65 1.36
CA ASP A 135 3.93 -3.22 2.51
C ASP A 135 5.16 -2.40 2.92
N GLU A 136 5.92 -1.90 1.95
CA GLU A 136 7.07 -1.00 2.20
C GLU A 136 6.61 0.29 2.88
N VAL A 137 5.50 0.89 2.40
CA VAL A 137 4.91 2.08 3.02
C VAL A 137 4.41 1.79 4.42
N LEU A 138 3.69 0.68 4.65
CA LEU A 138 3.26 0.29 5.99
C LEU A 138 4.45 0.16 6.95
N THR A 139 5.53 -0.49 6.51
CA THR A 139 6.77 -0.65 7.28
C THR A 139 7.41 0.69 7.59
N ARG A 140 7.51 1.58 6.60
CA ARG A 140 8.06 2.93 6.75
C ARG A 140 7.28 3.74 7.77
N LEU A 141 5.96 3.78 7.62
CA LEU A 141 5.09 4.55 8.50
C LEU A 141 5.00 3.96 9.90
N GLU A 142 5.10 2.63 10.03
CA GLU A 142 5.23 2.00 11.34
C GLU A 142 6.52 2.41 12.05
N ARG A 143 7.65 2.49 11.34
CA ARG A 143 8.89 2.99 11.93
C ARG A 143 8.79 4.47 12.32
N LYS A 144 8.13 5.29 11.50
CA LYS A 144 8.03 6.75 11.72
C LYS A 144 6.99 7.12 12.80
N TYR A 145 5.88 6.41 12.83
CA TYR A 145 4.68 6.74 13.62
C TYR A 145 4.31 5.67 14.65
N GLY A 146 4.91 4.49 14.65
CA GLY A 146 4.54 3.33 15.49
C GLY A 146 4.51 3.65 16.98
N ASP A 147 5.53 4.33 17.50
CA ASP A 147 5.57 4.74 18.89
C ASP A 147 4.51 5.79 19.23
N LYS A 148 4.20 6.70 18.30
CA LYS A 148 3.17 7.75 18.47
C LYS A 148 1.74 7.18 18.42
N VAL A 149 1.50 6.18 17.55
CA VAL A 149 0.21 5.48 17.45
C VAL A 149 0.01 4.57 18.68
N ALA A 150 1.05 3.87 19.12
CA ALA A 150 1.04 3.08 20.35
C ALA A 150 0.82 3.98 21.58
N ALA A 151 1.50 5.12 21.69
CA ALA A 151 1.32 6.08 22.78
C ALA A 151 -0.08 6.74 22.78
N THR A 152 -0.66 7.01 21.61
CA THR A 152 -2.03 7.53 21.48
C THR A 152 -3.07 6.48 21.89
N ARG A 153 -2.85 5.19 21.55
CA ARG A 153 -3.68 4.07 22.03
C ARG A 153 -3.51 3.89 23.54
N ALA A 154 -2.28 3.92 24.04
CA ALA A 154 -1.95 3.81 25.47
C ALA A 154 -2.61 4.93 26.29
N ARG A 155 -2.58 6.18 25.78
CA ARG A 155 -3.22 7.35 26.40
C ARG A 155 -4.75 7.32 26.33
N ARG A 156 -5.34 6.64 25.34
CA ARG A 156 -6.79 6.33 25.31
C ARG A 156 -7.16 5.19 26.25
N THR A 157 -6.25 4.25 26.53
CA THR A 157 -6.48 3.13 27.45
C THR A 157 -6.22 3.49 28.91
N THR A 158 -5.47 4.55 29.22
CA THR A 158 -5.20 4.99 30.60
C THR A 158 -6.41 5.60 31.33
N THR A 159 -7.52 5.88 30.64
CA THR A 159 -8.81 6.25 31.28
C THR A 159 -9.70 5.04 31.59
N ALA A 160 -9.27 3.82 31.27
CA ALA A 160 -10.00 2.59 31.56
C ALA A 160 -9.10 1.59 32.32
N LYS A 161 -9.01 1.81 33.63
CA LYS A 161 -8.94 0.80 34.70
C LYS A 161 -8.10 -0.47 34.44
N LYS A 162 -6.87 -0.41 34.95
CA LYS A 162 -6.15 -1.43 35.76
C LYS A 162 -6.70 -2.88 35.74
N THR A 163 -5.99 -3.79 35.07
CA THR A 163 -5.76 -5.18 35.54
C THR A 163 -4.57 -5.87 34.83
N THR A 164 -3.60 -6.26 35.66
CA THR A 164 -2.67 -7.41 35.63
C THR A 164 -2.24 -8.06 34.31
N ALA A 165 -0.94 -7.97 34.04
CA ALA A 165 -0.18 -8.71 33.05
C ALA A 165 -0.02 -10.20 33.38
N LYS A 166 0.03 -11.05 32.35
CA LYS A 166 0.62 -12.39 32.41
C LYS A 166 1.50 -12.64 31.18
N LYS A 167 2.79 -12.86 31.46
CA LYS A 167 3.89 -13.20 30.56
C LYS A 167 3.82 -14.68 30.16
N ALA A 168 4.16 -15.02 28.92
CA ALA A 168 4.65 -16.34 28.48
C ALA A 168 5.35 -16.20 27.09
N PRO A 169 6.18 -17.15 26.63
CA PRO A 169 7.64 -16.99 26.65
C PRO A 169 8.30 -17.13 25.26
N ALA A 170 9.60 -16.82 25.23
CA ALA A 170 10.51 -17.12 24.13
C ALA A 170 11.07 -18.55 24.26
N GLU A 171 11.07 -19.33 23.17
CA GLU A 171 11.94 -20.50 22.98
C GLU A 171 11.95 -20.85 21.48
N GLN A 172 13.02 -20.61 20.70
CA GLN A 172 14.35 -21.25 20.56
C GLN A 172 14.42 -22.31 19.46
N ALA A 173 15.49 -22.19 18.67
CA ALA A 173 15.74 -22.84 17.41
C ALA A 173 16.03 -24.35 17.54
N ALA A 174 15.43 -25.14 16.65
CA ALA A 174 15.82 -26.51 16.37
C ALA A 174 16.26 -26.59 14.89
N GLY A 175 17.37 -27.29 14.64
CA GLY A 175 18.07 -27.34 13.34
C GLY A 175 17.15 -27.64 12.16
N ALA A 176 17.03 -26.67 11.26
CA ALA A 176 16.13 -26.77 10.11
C ALA A 176 16.77 -27.62 9.00
N ALA A 177 16.16 -28.75 8.70
CA ALA A 177 16.36 -29.41 7.41
C ALA A 177 16.06 -28.40 6.30
N SER A 178 16.97 -28.27 5.33
CA SER A 178 16.82 -27.26 4.28
C SER A 178 15.56 -27.53 3.45
N ARG A 179 14.53 -26.68 3.56
CA ARG A 179 13.27 -26.86 2.84
C ARG A 179 13.39 -26.17 1.48
N ARG A 180 12.97 -26.85 0.41
CA ARG A 180 12.99 -26.29 -0.95
C ARG A 180 11.60 -26.27 -1.58
N TYR A 181 11.34 -25.28 -2.42
CA TYR A 181 10.11 -25.11 -3.18
C TYR A 181 10.40 -24.92 -4.66
N THR A 182 9.63 -25.57 -5.53
CA THR A 182 9.70 -25.32 -6.97
C THR A 182 8.58 -24.36 -7.36
N VAL A 183 8.95 -23.20 -7.90
CA VAL A 183 8.04 -22.15 -8.37
C VAL A 183 7.11 -22.73 -9.44
N LYS A 184 5.83 -22.44 -9.34
CA LYS A 184 4.79 -22.81 -10.30
C LYS A 184 4.31 -21.59 -11.06
N THR A 185 3.66 -21.81 -12.20
CA THR A 185 2.99 -20.74 -12.95
C THR A 185 1.99 -20.02 -12.05
N GLY A 186 2.14 -18.69 -11.96
CA GLY A 186 1.30 -17.83 -11.12
C GLY A 186 1.79 -17.65 -9.68
N ASP A 187 2.90 -18.28 -9.26
CA ASP A 187 3.49 -18.02 -7.95
C ASP A 187 4.21 -16.66 -7.91
N THR A 188 4.16 -16.01 -6.76
CA THR A 188 4.97 -14.83 -6.42
C THR A 188 5.80 -15.11 -5.17
N LEU A 189 6.93 -14.42 -4.97
CA LEU A 189 7.70 -14.58 -3.73
C LEU A 189 6.87 -14.27 -2.49
N THR A 190 5.95 -13.31 -2.58
CA THR A 190 5.04 -12.96 -1.48
C THR A 190 4.09 -14.10 -1.15
N ALA A 191 3.47 -14.73 -2.15
CA ALA A 191 2.58 -15.88 -1.94
C ALA A 191 3.34 -17.10 -1.37
N ILE A 192 4.57 -17.32 -1.85
CA ILE A 192 5.47 -18.36 -1.33
C ILE A 192 5.87 -18.06 0.12
N ALA A 193 6.25 -16.81 0.43
CA ALA A 193 6.62 -16.39 1.77
C ALA A 193 5.49 -16.62 2.76
N ALA A 194 4.27 -16.18 2.42
CA ALA A 194 3.07 -16.39 3.22
C ALA A 194 2.76 -17.89 3.43
N ARG A 195 2.90 -18.70 2.37
CA ARG A 195 2.66 -20.15 2.42
C ARG A 195 3.60 -20.88 3.39
N PHE A 196 4.81 -20.38 3.55
CA PHE A 196 5.84 -21.00 4.38
C PHE A 196 6.13 -20.24 5.66
N ASP A 197 5.26 -19.29 6.04
CA ASP A 197 5.40 -18.48 7.24
C ASP A 197 6.78 -17.83 7.37
N THR A 198 7.26 -17.26 6.27
CA THR A 198 8.53 -16.53 6.17
C THR A 198 8.31 -15.18 5.48
N THR A 199 9.38 -14.42 5.27
CA THR A 199 9.32 -13.11 4.62
C THR A 199 9.97 -13.16 3.24
N VAL A 200 9.55 -12.27 2.34
CA VAL A 200 10.23 -12.10 1.03
C VAL A 200 11.71 -11.74 1.24
N LEU A 201 12.02 -10.95 2.28
CA LEU A 201 13.38 -10.62 2.65
C LEU A 201 14.21 -11.87 3.01
N ASP A 202 13.67 -12.75 3.83
CA ASP A 202 14.34 -14.01 4.19
C ASP A 202 14.49 -14.96 3.00
N LEU A 203 13.45 -15.07 2.15
CA LEU A 203 13.54 -15.84 0.91
C LEU A 203 14.64 -15.32 -0.01
N ARG A 204 14.78 -14.00 -0.18
CA ARG A 204 15.87 -13.42 -0.98
C ARG A 204 17.23 -13.68 -0.36
N ARG A 205 17.35 -13.55 0.97
CA ARG A 205 18.60 -13.83 1.68
C ARG A 205 19.06 -15.28 1.48
N LEU A 206 18.12 -16.23 1.45
CA LEU A 206 18.40 -17.65 1.21
C LEU A 206 18.64 -18.00 -0.26
N ASN A 207 18.21 -17.12 -1.18
CA ASN A 207 18.27 -17.30 -2.63
C ASN A 207 18.92 -16.07 -3.29
N PRO A 208 20.23 -15.85 -3.10
CA PRO A 208 20.92 -14.66 -3.61
C PRO A 208 20.93 -14.56 -5.14
N GLN A 209 20.63 -15.65 -5.86
CA GLN A 209 20.44 -15.63 -7.31
C GLN A 209 19.19 -14.85 -7.74
N ILE A 210 18.26 -14.60 -6.82
CA ILE A 210 17.11 -13.71 -7.03
C ILE A 210 17.59 -12.28 -6.86
N THR A 211 18.13 -11.74 -7.95
CA THR A 211 18.54 -10.34 -8.04
C THR A 211 17.32 -9.42 -8.05
N ASP A 212 16.24 -9.87 -8.71
CA ASP A 212 14.94 -9.23 -8.73
C ASP A 212 13.87 -10.17 -8.10
N PRO A 213 13.31 -9.82 -6.93
CA PRO A 213 12.29 -10.63 -6.26
C PRO A 213 10.98 -10.79 -7.03
N ASP A 214 10.75 -9.94 -8.03
CA ASP A 214 9.55 -9.93 -8.85
C ASP A 214 9.70 -10.83 -10.10
N LEU A 215 10.92 -11.31 -10.36
CA LEU A 215 11.28 -12.20 -11.48
C LEU A 215 11.63 -13.61 -10.98
N ILE A 216 10.64 -14.30 -10.41
CA ILE A 216 10.73 -15.74 -10.23
C ILE A 216 10.06 -16.47 -11.38
N GLN A 217 10.73 -17.48 -11.96
CA GLN A 217 10.18 -18.24 -13.08
C GLN A 217 9.71 -19.62 -12.64
N PRO A 218 8.63 -20.15 -13.25
CA PRO A 218 8.23 -21.53 -13.05
C PRO A 218 9.40 -22.50 -13.26
N GLY A 219 9.55 -23.46 -12.36
CA GLY A 219 10.66 -24.41 -12.35
C GLY A 219 11.86 -23.99 -11.49
N TRP A 220 11.96 -22.73 -11.06
CA TRP A 220 13.02 -22.30 -10.14
C TRP A 220 12.90 -23.00 -8.79
N ARG A 221 14.04 -23.40 -8.22
CA ARG A 221 14.11 -24.07 -6.92
C ARG A 221 14.57 -23.09 -5.84
N LEU A 222 13.64 -22.66 -5.00
CA LEU A 222 13.91 -21.74 -3.89
C LEU A 222 14.22 -22.48 -2.60
N ARG A 223 15.20 -22.01 -1.85
CA ARG A 223 15.45 -22.36 -0.45
C ARG A 223 14.52 -21.55 0.45
N ILE A 224 13.81 -22.24 1.34
CA ILE A 224 12.78 -21.63 2.19
C ILE A 224 13.26 -21.49 3.64
N THR A 225 14.03 -22.47 4.14
CA THR A 225 14.68 -22.49 5.45
C THR A 225 16.00 -23.24 5.36
#